data_AF-A0A2E4ZX59-F1
#
_entry.id   AF-A0A2E4ZX59-F1
#
_cell.length_a   1.000
_cell.length_b   1.000
_cell.length_c   1.000
_cell.angle_alpha   90.00
_cell.angle_beta   90.00
_cell.angle_gamma   90.00
#
_symmetry.space_group_name_H-M   'P 1'
#
loop_
_entity.id
_entity.type
_entity.pdbx_description
1 polymer ?
#
loop_
_entity_poly.entity_id
_entity_poly.type
_entity_poly.pdbx_seq_one_letter_code
_entity_poly.pdbx_strand_id
1 'polypeptide(L)'
;MRTSTTPDPIAFNQVPERNRAESIAAAEALRLARERNKLAEMRVELTKVEADLAKEESVAAASRLDERTALFRKSKFEAIDKTGLGDKEENIAAIGKLASRATKHESDALRSESKATILKRRAEQRRAEVDAQAKKVASLEGP
;
A
#
# COMPACT_ATOMS: atom_id res chain seq x y z
N MET A 1 18.78 -29.99 -2.53
CA MET A 1 17.92 -29.46 -3.61
C MET A 1 18.76 -28.55 -4.49
N ARG A 2 19.05 -28.94 -5.75
CA ARG A 2 19.79 -28.12 -6.71
C ARG A 2 18.83 -27.09 -7.31
N THR A 3 19.14 -25.80 -7.18
CA THR A 3 18.37 -24.71 -7.79
C THR A 3 18.59 -24.71 -9.31
N SER A 4 17.52 -24.87 -10.10
CA SER A 4 17.55 -25.05 -11.56
C SER A 4 17.75 -23.74 -12.34
N THR A 5 18.69 -22.90 -11.91
CA THR A 5 18.88 -21.55 -12.46
C THR A 5 20.23 -21.33 -13.14
N THR A 6 21.12 -22.33 -13.14
CA THR A 6 22.36 -22.30 -13.92
C THR A 6 22.41 -23.56 -14.77
N PRO A 7 22.51 -23.45 -16.10
CA PRO A 7 22.64 -24.64 -16.93
C PRO A 7 23.94 -25.37 -16.60
N ASP A 8 23.86 -26.69 -16.41
CA ASP A 8 25.02 -27.53 -16.13
C ASP A 8 25.95 -27.52 -17.37
N PRO A 9 27.21 -27.05 -17.26
CA PRO A 9 28.13 -26.96 -18.40
C PRO A 9 28.33 -28.31 -19.11
N ILE A 10 28.18 -29.41 -18.36
CA ILE A 10 28.34 -30.77 -18.88
C ILE A 10 27.18 -31.16 -19.81
N ALA A 11 25.96 -30.69 -19.53
CA ALA A 11 24.80 -30.95 -20.38
C ALA A 11 24.84 -30.15 -21.69
N PHE A 12 25.42 -28.95 -21.68
CA PHE A 12 25.57 -28.10 -22.87
C PHE A 12 26.60 -28.66 -23.87
N ASN A 13 27.64 -29.34 -23.39
CA ASN A 13 28.63 -30.00 -24.24
C ASN A 13 28.08 -31.20 -25.03
N GLN A 14 26.92 -31.75 -24.62
CA GLN A 14 26.23 -32.83 -25.31
C GLN A 14 25.29 -32.35 -26.44
N VAL A 15 25.08 -31.03 -26.57
CA VAL A 15 24.27 -30.46 -27.65
C VAL A 15 25.10 -30.46 -28.95
N PRO A 16 24.59 -31.06 -30.06
CA PRO A 16 25.24 -31.01 -31.36
C PRO A 16 25.54 -29.56 -31.77
N GLU A 17 26.71 -29.30 -32.37
CA GLU A 17 27.15 -27.92 -32.69
C GLU A 17 26.11 -27.10 -33.46
N ARG A 18 25.41 -27.75 -34.41
CA ARG A 18 24.32 -27.14 -35.18
C ARG A 18 23.19 -26.54 -34.34
N ASN A 19 22.97 -27.02 -33.11
CA ASN A 19 21.86 -26.63 -32.24
C ASN A 19 22.31 -25.83 -31.00
N ARG A 20 23.63 -25.59 -30.82
CA ARG A 20 24.14 -24.86 -29.65
C ARG A 20 23.66 -23.41 -29.62
N ALA A 21 23.67 -22.73 -30.77
CA ALA A 21 23.20 -21.34 -30.87
C ALA A 21 21.71 -21.21 -30.50
N GLU A 22 20.87 -22.11 -31.01
CA GLU A 22 19.44 -22.15 -30.67
C GLU A 22 19.20 -22.44 -29.19
N SER A 23 19.99 -23.34 -28.59
CA SER A 23 19.88 -23.68 -27.17
C SER A 23 20.29 -22.51 -26.26
N ILE A 24 21.31 -21.74 -26.65
CA ILE A 24 21.73 -20.52 -25.94
C ILE A 24 20.62 -19.46 -26.04
N ALA A 25 20.11 -19.19 -27.24
CA ALA A 25 19.04 -18.23 -27.45
C ALA A 25 17.76 -18.60 -26.68
N ALA A 26 17.39 -19.89 -26.66
CA ALA A 26 16.26 -20.39 -25.88
C ALA A 26 16.47 -20.23 -24.37
N ALA A 27 17.68 -20.46 -23.87
CA ALA A 27 18.01 -20.28 -22.45
C ALA A 27 17.97 -18.79 -22.03
N GLU A 28 18.46 -17.90 -22.89
CA GLU A 28 18.39 -16.44 -22.68
C GLU A 28 16.95 -15.93 -22.73
N ALA A 29 16.16 -16.38 -23.70
CA ALA A 29 14.74 -16.07 -23.79
C ALA A 29 13.96 -16.55 -22.55
N LEU A 30 14.24 -17.77 -22.07
CA LEU A 30 13.64 -18.30 -20.84
C LEU A 30 14.03 -17.45 -19.62
N ARG A 31 15.30 -17.02 -19.53
CA ARG A 31 15.78 -16.15 -18.45
C ARG A 31 15.05 -14.81 -18.47
N LEU A 32 14.93 -14.17 -19.63
CA LEU A 32 14.20 -12.91 -19.79
C LEU A 32 12.73 -13.07 -19.41
N ALA A 33 12.07 -14.12 -19.89
CA ALA A 33 10.66 -14.40 -19.58
C ALA A 33 10.42 -14.57 -18.06
N ARG A 34 11.33 -15.26 -17.35
CA ARG A 34 11.26 -15.41 -15.88
C ARG A 34 11.36 -14.06 -15.16
N GLU A 35 12.28 -13.22 -15.57
CA GLU A 35 12.49 -11.91 -14.94
C GLU A 35 11.33 -10.93 -15.24
N ARG A 36 10.71 -11.03 -16.43
CA ARG A 36 9.47 -10.32 -16.77
C ARG A 36 8.28 -10.79 -15.93
N ASN A 37 8.13 -12.10 -15.75
CA ASN A 37 7.07 -12.64 -14.88
C ASN A 37 7.24 -12.12 -13.45
N LYS A 38 8.46 -12.24 -12.90
CA LYS A 38 8.76 -11.71 -11.57
C LYS A 38 8.46 -10.22 -11.44
N LEU A 39 8.79 -9.41 -12.45
CA LEU A 39 8.44 -7.98 -12.46
C LEU A 39 6.92 -7.77 -12.41
N ALA A 40 6.15 -8.55 -13.18
CA ALA A 40 4.69 -8.48 -13.17
C ALA A 40 4.11 -8.84 -11.80
N GLU A 41 4.59 -9.90 -11.17
CA GLU A 41 4.19 -10.30 -9.81
C GLU A 41 4.47 -9.18 -8.79
N MET A 42 5.67 -8.59 -8.83
CA MET A 42 6.04 -7.49 -7.93
C MET A 42 5.16 -6.24 -8.14
N ARG A 43 4.79 -5.93 -9.38
CA ARG A 43 3.85 -4.83 -9.68
C ARG A 43 2.46 -5.09 -9.11
N VAL A 44 1.96 -6.33 -9.21
CA VAL A 44 0.67 -6.71 -8.61
C VAL A 44 0.71 -6.56 -7.10
N GLU A 45 1.79 -6.98 -6.43
CA GLU A 45 1.95 -6.77 -4.99
C GLU A 45 2.00 -5.28 -4.62
N LEU A 46 2.73 -4.47 -5.38
CA LEU A 46 2.78 -3.03 -5.16
C LEU A 46 1.37 -2.41 -5.25
N THR A 47 0.62 -2.71 -6.30
CA THR A 47 -0.75 -2.20 -6.47
C THR A 47 -1.67 -2.59 -5.31
N LYS A 48 -1.52 -3.80 -4.74
CA LYS A 48 -2.28 -4.20 -3.54
C LYS A 48 -1.95 -3.33 -2.33
N VAL A 49 -0.65 -3.07 -2.09
CA VAL A 49 -0.21 -2.22 -0.96
C VAL A 49 -0.70 -0.78 -1.16
N GLU A 50 -0.66 -0.26 -2.39
CA GLU A 50 -1.18 1.08 -2.71
C GLU A 50 -2.69 1.19 -2.55
N ALA A 51 -3.44 0.15 -2.90
CA ALA A 51 -4.89 0.09 -2.67
C ALA A 51 -5.23 0.07 -1.17
N ASP A 52 -4.50 -0.71 -0.37
CA ASP A 52 -4.66 -0.74 1.08
C ASP A 52 -4.31 0.62 1.72
N LEU A 53 -3.25 1.28 1.23
CA LEU A 53 -2.87 2.63 1.65
C LEU A 53 -4.01 3.62 1.41
N ALA A 54 -4.51 3.69 0.16
CA ALA A 54 -5.59 4.60 -0.20
C ALA A 54 -6.87 4.36 0.62
N LYS A 55 -7.16 3.09 0.95
CA LYS A 55 -8.27 2.73 1.82
C LYS A 55 -8.10 3.27 3.24
N GLU A 56 -6.94 3.07 3.87
CA GLU A 56 -6.69 3.57 5.22
C GLU A 56 -6.65 5.12 5.26
N GLU A 57 -6.12 5.78 4.22
CA GLU A 57 -6.20 7.25 4.07
C GLU A 57 -7.65 7.74 3.98
N SER A 58 -8.50 7.05 3.20
CA SER A 58 -9.91 7.38 3.11
C SER A 58 -10.65 7.21 4.44
N VAL A 59 -10.35 6.15 5.21
CA VAL A 59 -10.96 5.90 6.53
C VAL A 59 -10.50 6.95 7.54
N ALA A 60 -9.22 7.33 7.51
CA ALA A 60 -8.69 8.41 8.34
C ALA A 60 -9.41 9.74 8.03
N ALA A 61 -9.52 10.10 6.75
CA ALA A 61 -10.20 11.33 6.32
C ALA A 61 -11.67 11.37 6.74
N ALA A 62 -12.39 10.25 6.59
CA ALA A 62 -13.78 10.14 7.04
C ALA A 62 -13.89 10.32 8.56
N SER A 63 -13.02 9.66 9.33
CA SER A 63 -13.00 9.78 10.79
C SER A 63 -12.70 11.22 11.23
N ARG A 64 -11.77 11.92 10.57
CA ARG A 64 -11.50 13.35 10.81
C ARG A 64 -12.71 14.22 10.49
N LEU A 65 -13.44 13.94 9.43
CA LEU A 65 -14.68 14.67 9.10
C LEU A 65 -15.74 14.51 10.19
N ASP A 66 -15.93 13.28 10.69
CA ASP A 66 -16.86 12.99 11.77
C ASP A 66 -16.45 13.64 13.09
N GLU A 67 -15.16 13.63 13.42
CA GLU A 67 -14.56 14.36 14.56
C GLU A 67 -14.93 15.85 14.49
N ARG A 68 -14.63 16.50 13.35
CA ARG A 68 -14.92 17.93 13.14
C ARG A 68 -16.41 18.22 13.19
N THR A 69 -17.24 17.32 12.68
CA THR A 69 -18.70 17.44 12.73
C THR A 69 -19.20 17.37 14.18
N ALA A 70 -18.68 16.44 14.99
CA ALA A 70 -19.03 16.33 16.40
C ALA A 70 -18.61 17.58 17.18
N LEU A 71 -17.39 18.10 16.94
CA LEU A 71 -16.90 19.34 17.56
C LEU A 71 -17.72 20.57 17.17
N PHE A 72 -18.11 20.68 15.89
CA PHE A 72 -18.97 21.77 15.44
C PHE A 72 -20.37 21.71 16.07
N ARG A 73 -20.95 20.52 16.22
CA ARG A 73 -22.22 20.37 16.94
C ARG A 73 -22.06 20.71 18.41
N LYS A 74 -20.93 20.31 19.02
CA LYS A 74 -20.62 20.59 20.42
C LYS A 74 -20.57 22.11 20.65
N SER A 75 -19.90 22.87 19.78
CA SER A 75 -19.80 24.32 19.93
C SER A 75 -21.15 25.03 19.81
N LYS A 76 -22.10 24.49 19.03
CA LYS A 76 -23.48 25.00 19.01
C LYS A 76 -24.19 24.83 20.36
N PHE A 77 -24.11 23.64 20.96
CA PHE A 77 -24.71 23.42 22.28
C PHE A 77 -24.02 24.24 23.37
N GLU A 78 -22.69 24.40 23.31
CA GLU A 78 -21.97 25.30 24.21
C GLU A 78 -22.40 26.77 24.06
N ALA A 79 -22.69 27.23 22.84
CA ALA A 79 -23.19 28.57 22.61
C ALA A 79 -24.62 28.75 23.15
N ILE A 80 -25.51 27.77 22.91
CA ILE A 80 -26.88 27.74 23.42
C ILE A 80 -26.88 27.80 24.96
N ASP A 81 -26.10 26.93 25.61
CA ASP A 81 -25.96 26.87 27.06
C ASP A 81 -25.45 28.20 27.64
N LYS A 82 -24.43 28.81 27.01
CA LYS A 82 -23.90 30.13 27.41
C LYS A 82 -24.93 31.25 27.30
N THR A 83 -25.85 31.17 26.35
CA THR A 83 -26.93 32.15 26.18
C THR A 83 -28.13 31.92 27.10
N GLY A 84 -28.11 30.85 27.92
CA GLY A 84 -29.23 30.49 28.79
C GLY A 84 -30.48 30.03 28.02
N LEU A 85 -30.31 29.57 26.78
CA LEU A 85 -31.38 29.07 25.94
C LEU A 85 -31.49 27.54 26.05
N GLY A 86 -32.71 27.01 25.93
CA GLY A 86 -32.98 25.57 25.98
C GLY A 86 -32.89 24.95 27.38
N ASP A 87 -32.99 23.64 27.46
CA ASP A 87 -32.86 22.88 28.70
C ASP A 87 -31.37 22.67 29.03
N LYS A 88 -30.96 23.12 30.21
CA LYS A 88 -29.57 23.07 30.68
C LYS A 88 -29.07 21.64 30.85
N GLU A 89 -29.90 20.74 31.37
CA GLU A 89 -29.50 19.34 31.58
C GLU A 89 -29.32 18.63 30.23
N GLU A 90 -30.25 18.87 29.29
CA GLU A 90 -30.14 18.32 27.93
C GLU A 90 -28.90 18.87 27.20
N ASN A 91 -28.62 20.17 27.32
CA ASN A 91 -27.44 20.81 26.73
C ASN A 91 -26.14 20.19 27.26
N ILE A 92 -26.00 20.04 28.59
CA ILE A 92 -24.82 19.43 29.22
C ILE A 92 -24.64 17.98 28.74
N ALA A 93 -25.72 17.19 28.71
CA ALA A 93 -25.69 15.81 28.24
C ALA A 93 -25.28 15.73 26.76
N ALA A 94 -25.80 16.62 25.91
CA ALA A 94 -25.44 16.70 24.50
C ALA A 94 -23.97 17.06 24.30
N ILE A 95 -23.45 18.05 25.04
CA ILE A 95 -22.03 18.45 25.01
C ILE A 95 -21.13 17.27 25.37
N GLY A 96 -21.42 16.57 26.49
CA GLY A 96 -20.64 15.42 26.94
C GLY A 96 -20.64 14.29 25.91
N LYS A 97 -21.81 13.96 25.35
CA LYS A 97 -21.96 12.93 24.31
C LYS A 97 -21.18 13.28 23.03
N LEU A 98 -21.23 14.54 22.60
CA LEU A 98 -20.51 15.00 21.40
C LEU A 98 -19.00 15.05 21.62
N ALA A 99 -18.54 15.43 22.82
CA ALA A 99 -17.13 15.35 23.20
C ALA A 99 -16.61 13.91 23.14
N SER A 100 -17.34 12.97 23.76
CA SER A 100 -16.99 11.54 23.74
C SER A 100 -16.93 10.98 22.31
N ARG A 101 -17.89 11.35 21.45
CA ARG A 101 -17.87 10.98 20.03
C ARG A 101 -16.67 11.56 19.29
N ALA A 102 -16.36 12.84 19.50
CA ALA A 102 -15.20 13.47 18.88
C ALA A 102 -13.90 12.73 19.24
N THR A 103 -13.67 12.43 20.52
CA THR A 103 -12.49 11.66 20.97
C THR A 103 -12.44 10.26 20.36
N LYS A 104 -13.59 9.59 20.20
CA LYS A 104 -13.63 8.29 19.52
C LYS A 104 -13.20 8.41 18.06
N HIS A 105 -13.77 9.37 17.32
CA HIS A 105 -13.43 9.59 15.91
C HIS A 105 -11.96 10.03 15.73
N GLU A 106 -11.43 10.83 16.64
CA GLU A 106 -10.00 11.19 16.67
C GLU A 106 -9.12 9.95 16.86
N SER A 107 -9.48 9.06 17.80
CA SER A 107 -8.75 7.81 18.03
C SER A 107 -8.77 6.89 16.81
N ASP A 108 -9.93 6.75 16.18
CA ASP A 108 -10.10 5.96 14.95
C ASP A 108 -9.28 6.56 13.79
N ALA A 109 -9.28 7.89 13.65
CA ALA A 109 -8.46 8.59 12.66
C ALA A 109 -6.97 8.34 12.87
N LEU A 110 -6.46 8.54 14.10
CA LEU A 110 -5.05 8.33 14.44
C LEU A 110 -4.60 6.88 14.17
N ARG A 111 -5.49 5.91 14.43
CA ARG A 111 -5.22 4.50 14.15
C ARG A 111 -5.04 4.25 12.65
N SER A 112 -5.93 4.78 11.82
CA SER A 112 -5.84 4.63 10.36
C SER A 112 -4.69 5.43 9.77
N GLU A 113 -4.40 6.64 10.26
CA GLU A 113 -3.23 7.44 9.87
C GLU A 113 -1.90 6.70 10.16
N SER A 114 -1.83 6.04 11.32
CA SER A 114 -0.66 5.23 11.70
C SER A 114 -0.46 4.05 10.74
N LYS A 115 -1.54 3.34 10.39
CA LYS A 115 -1.47 2.25 9.40
C LYS A 115 -1.10 2.75 8.01
N ALA A 116 -1.70 3.86 7.57
CA ALA A 116 -1.37 4.50 6.30
C ALA A 116 0.12 4.87 6.25
N THR A 117 0.68 5.39 7.33
CA THR A 117 2.12 5.70 7.43
C THR A 117 2.99 4.45 7.23
N ILE A 118 2.62 3.32 7.85
CA ILE A 118 3.33 2.04 7.68
C ILE A 118 3.22 1.54 6.24
N LEU A 119 2.01 1.57 5.67
CA LEU A 119 1.75 1.13 4.30
C LEU A 119 2.48 2.00 3.27
N LYS A 120 2.56 3.32 3.50
CA LYS A 120 3.30 4.25 2.66
C LYS A 120 4.79 3.90 2.60
N ARG A 121 5.42 3.65 3.74
CA ARG A 121 6.83 3.19 3.79
C ARG A 121 7.00 1.86 3.05
N ARG A 122 6.06 0.92 3.22
CA ARG A 122 6.09 -0.37 2.51
C ARG A 122 5.93 -0.19 1.00
N ALA A 123 5.04 0.69 0.55
CA ALA A 123 4.85 1.02 -0.86
C ALA A 123 6.12 1.64 -1.46
N GLU A 124 6.77 2.57 -0.76
CA GLU A 124 8.03 3.17 -1.19
C GLU A 124 9.15 2.13 -1.35
N GLN A 125 9.30 1.21 -0.38
CA GLN A 125 10.24 0.10 -0.48
C GLN A 125 9.93 -0.80 -1.69
N ARG A 126 8.67 -1.20 -1.86
CA ARG A 126 8.24 -2.04 -2.99
C ARG A 126 8.43 -1.34 -4.34
N ARG A 127 8.21 -0.03 -4.44
CA ARG A 127 8.48 0.77 -5.64
C ARG A 127 9.96 0.68 -6.02
N ALA A 128 10.87 0.87 -5.06
CA ALA A 128 12.30 0.75 -5.30
C ALA A 128 12.70 -0.66 -5.78
N GLU A 129 12.09 -1.71 -5.20
CA GLU A 129 12.32 -3.10 -5.63
C GLU A 129 11.80 -3.36 -7.06
N VAL A 130 10.61 -2.86 -7.39
CA VAL A 130 10.02 -2.94 -8.74
C VAL A 130 10.90 -2.20 -9.75
N ASP A 131 11.38 -1.02 -9.42
CA ASP A 131 12.25 -0.22 -10.30
C ASP A 131 13.60 -0.90 -10.52
N ALA A 132 14.18 -1.51 -9.48
CA ALA A 132 15.41 -2.29 -9.61
C ALA A 132 15.21 -3.52 -10.51
N GLN A 133 14.10 -4.23 -10.34
CA GLN A 133 13.74 -5.38 -11.17
C GLN A 133 13.45 -4.95 -12.62
N ALA A 134 12.81 -3.80 -12.83
CA ALA A 134 12.56 -3.25 -14.16
C ALA A 134 13.87 -2.91 -14.88
N LYS A 135 14.83 -2.28 -14.19
CA LYS A 135 16.18 -2.03 -14.73
C LYS A 135 16.91 -3.33 -15.09
N LYS A 136 16.75 -4.37 -14.28
CA LYS A 136 17.31 -5.71 -14.58
C LYS A 136 16.66 -6.33 -15.81
N VAL A 137 15.35 -6.21 -15.99
CA VAL A 137 14.69 -6.70 -17.22
C VAL A 137 15.19 -5.92 -18.44
N ALA A 138 15.26 -4.59 -18.36
CA ALA A 138 15.75 -3.76 -19.45
C ALA A 138 17.20 -4.09 -19.87
N SER A 139 18.09 -4.39 -18.91
CA SER A 139 19.46 -4.80 -19.24
C SER A 139 19.56 -6.19 -19.88
N LEU A 140 18.55 -7.04 -19.70
CA LEU A 140 18.44 -8.36 -20.31
C LEU A 140 17.81 -8.34 -21.70
N GLU A 141 17.00 -7.32 -21.99
CA GLU A 141 16.39 -7.11 -23.30
C GLU A 141 17.40 -6.63 -24.34
N GLY A 142 18.53 -6.08 -23.90
CA GLY A 142 19.51 -5.43 -24.76
C GLY A 142 19.02 -4.06 -25.25
N PRO A 143 19.92 -3.21 -25.77
CA PRO A 143 19.53 -1.98 -26.46
C PRO A 143 18.69 -2.25 -27.72
#